data_AF-A0A0G0EAD3-F1
#
_entry.id   AF-A0A0G0EAD3-F1
#
_cell.length_a   1.000
_cell.length_b   1.000
_cell.length_c   1.000
_cell.angle_alpha   90.00
_cell.angle_beta   90.00
_cell.angle_gamma   90.00
#
_symmetry.space_group_name_H-M   'P 1'
#
loop_
_entity.id
_entity.type
_entity.pdbx_description
1 polymer ?
#
loop_
_entity_poly.entity_id
_entity_poly.type
_entity_poly.pdbx_seq_one_letter_code
_entity_poly.pdbx_strand_id
1 'polypeptide(L)'
;MSKQLLKITLCWGFLLWFIGYILGIIFFTFVPSSLLGWIIMPIGIVITLWVLYKKIKTSEFKHYLLLAIIWTLIAIIFDYFFLVKVFKPADGYYKLDVYLYYILTFILPLVVGRFKKNKI
;
A
#
# COMPACT_ATOMS: atom_id res chain seq x y z
N MET A 1 -16.97 -12.18 -4.18
CA MET A 1 -15.83 -11.78 -5.03
C MET A 1 -15.50 -12.90 -6.00
N SER A 2 -15.33 -12.62 -7.29
CA SER A 2 -14.91 -13.64 -8.26
C SER A 2 -13.45 -14.06 -8.01
N LYS A 3 -13.09 -15.30 -8.37
CA LYS A 3 -11.70 -15.80 -8.24
C LYS A 3 -10.70 -14.89 -8.96
N GLN A 4 -11.10 -14.32 -10.10
CA GLN A 4 -10.26 -13.40 -10.87
C GLN A 4 -10.02 -12.08 -10.13
N LEU A 5 -11.05 -11.50 -9.50
CA LEU A 5 -10.89 -10.27 -8.74
C LEU A 5 -10.02 -10.49 -7.50
N LEU A 6 -10.15 -11.63 -6.82
CA LEU A 6 -9.26 -12.00 -5.72
C LEU A 6 -7.80 -12.05 -6.16
N LYS A 7 -7.51 -12.72 -7.28
CA LYS A 7 -6.16 -12.82 -7.84
C LYS A 7 -5.59 -11.44 -8.14
N ILE A 8 -6.37 -10.57 -8.77
CA ILE A 8 -5.96 -9.18 -9.09
C ILE A 8 -5.67 -8.40 -7.80
N THR A 9 -6.53 -8.51 -6.79
CA THR A 9 -6.36 -7.85 -5.49
C THR A 9 -5.07 -8.29 -4.81
N LEU A 10 -4.81 -9.59 -4.72
CA LEU A 10 -3.60 -10.12 -4.08
C LEU A 10 -2.34 -9.72 -4.86
N CYS A 11 -2.34 -9.90 -6.19
CA CYS A 11 -1.20 -9.54 -7.02
C CYS A 11 -0.85 -8.05 -6.93
N TRP A 12 -1.84 -7.15 -7.02
CA TRP A 12 -1.57 -5.72 -6.91
C TRP A 12 -1.16 -5.29 -5.50
N GLY A 13 -1.77 -5.86 -4.46
CA GLY A 13 -1.38 -5.56 -3.09
C GLY A 13 0.08 -5.93 -2.84
N PHE A 14 0.49 -7.13 -3.27
CA PHE A 14 1.87 -7.56 -3.18
C PHE A 14 2.82 -6.70 -4.03
N LEU A 15 2.47 -6.40 -5.29
CA LEU A 15 3.32 -5.59 -6.16
C LEU A 15 3.51 -4.16 -5.64
N LEU A 16 2.45 -3.54 -5.10
CA LEU A 16 2.54 -2.20 -4.51
C LEU A 16 3.47 -2.19 -3.30
N TRP A 17 3.31 -3.18 -2.40
CA TRP A 17 4.22 -3.36 -1.27
C TRP A 17 5.66 -3.58 -1.74
N PHE A 18 5.87 -4.47 -2.72
CA PHE A 18 7.19 -4.82 -3.23
C PHE A 18 7.89 -3.62 -3.88
N ILE A 19 7.17 -2.79 -4.63
CA ILE A 19 7.72 -1.53 -5.16
C ILE A 19 8.19 -0.62 -4.02
N GLY A 20 7.38 -0.45 -2.98
CA GLY A 20 7.76 0.34 -1.79
C GLY A 20 9.00 -0.22 -1.09
N TYR A 21 9.07 -1.55 -0.94
CA TYR A 21 10.22 -2.26 -0.37
C TYR A 21 11.51 -2.00 -1.16
N ILE A 22 11.47 -2.14 -2.49
CA ILE A 22 12.62 -1.89 -3.36
C ILE A 22 13.04 -0.42 -3.33
N LEU A 23 12.07 0.52 -3.38
CA LEU A 23 12.35 1.95 -3.24
C LEU A 23 12.99 2.25 -1.88
N GLY A 24 12.55 1.60 -0.81
CA GLY A 24 13.15 1.68 0.52
C GLY A 24 14.64 1.35 0.51
N ILE A 25 14.99 0.21 -0.09
CA ILE A 25 16.39 -0.23 -0.20
C ILE A 25 17.22 0.76 -1.02
N ILE A 26 16.69 1.24 -2.16
CA ILE A 26 17.40 2.18 -3.04
C ILE A 26 17.60 3.52 -2.34
N PHE A 27 16.56 4.09 -1.72
CA PHE A 27 16.68 5.41 -1.09
C PHE A 27 17.49 5.36 0.20
N PHE A 28 17.58 4.22 0.89
CA PHE A 28 18.38 4.08 2.11
C PHE A 28 19.84 4.51 1.91
N THR A 29 20.39 4.38 0.69
CA THR A 29 21.77 4.81 0.39
C THR A 29 21.93 6.32 0.23
N PHE A 30 20.84 7.07 0.06
CA PHE A 30 20.88 8.50 -0.28
C PHE A 30 20.25 9.41 0.78
N VAL A 31 19.35 8.88 1.62
CA VAL A 31 18.60 9.69 2.58
C VAL A 31 18.57 9.07 3.98
N PRO A 32 18.55 9.89 5.05
CA PRO A 32 18.45 9.41 6.42
C PRO A 32 17.23 8.51 6.64
N SER A 33 17.38 7.50 7.50
CA SER A 33 16.32 6.53 7.81
C SER A 33 15.05 7.16 8.39
N SER A 34 15.16 8.33 9.03
CA SER A 34 14.03 9.11 9.57
C SER A 34 13.18 9.80 8.50
N LEU A 35 13.71 9.99 7.29
CA LEU A 35 13.03 10.66 6.17
C LEU A 35 12.55 9.68 5.09
N LEU A 36 12.97 8.42 5.13
CA LEU A 36 12.66 7.43 4.11
C LEU A 36 11.16 7.26 3.86
N GLY A 37 10.38 7.01 4.92
CA GLY A 37 8.94 6.80 4.77
C GLY A 37 8.24 8.04 4.22
N TRP A 38 8.66 9.23 4.65
CA TRP A 38 8.14 10.51 4.15
C TRP A 38 8.41 10.76 2.66
N ILE A 39 9.54 10.27 2.13
CA ILE A 39 9.89 10.41 0.71
C ILE A 39 9.20 9.36 -0.16
N ILE A 40 9.15 8.12 0.32
CA ILE A 40 8.56 6.99 -0.43
C ILE A 40 7.04 7.11 -0.49
N MET A 41 6.40 7.58 0.59
CA MET A 41 4.94 7.62 0.70
C MET A 41 4.26 8.44 -0.42
N PRO A 42 4.66 9.68 -0.75
CA PRO A 42 4.07 10.42 -1.87
C PRO A 42 4.14 9.66 -3.21
N ILE A 43 5.26 8.99 -3.49
CA ILE A 43 5.43 8.17 -4.69
C ILE A 43 4.45 6.98 -4.65
N GLY A 44 4.39 6.29 -3.50
CA GLY A 44 3.47 5.18 -3.27
C GLY A 44 1.99 5.59 -3.42
N ILE A 45 1.61 6.78 -2.95
CA ILE A 45 0.25 7.32 -3.11
C ILE A 45 -0.09 7.48 -4.60
N VAL A 46 0.80 8.10 -5.38
CA VAL A 46 0.57 8.33 -6.82
C VAL A 46 0.41 7.00 -7.57
N ILE A 47 1.28 6.02 -7.30
CA ILE A 47 1.22 4.70 -7.94
C ILE A 47 -0.07 3.97 -7.51
N THR A 48 -0.39 3.97 -6.21
CA THR A 48 -1.60 3.35 -5.67
C THR A 48 -2.86 3.94 -6.30
N LEU A 49 -2.94 5.27 -6.40
CA LEU A 49 -4.04 5.96 -7.07
C LEU A 49 -4.12 5.55 -8.55
N TRP A 50 -3.01 5.51 -9.27
CA TRP A 50 -2.98 5.05 -10.66
C TRP A 50 -3.52 3.62 -10.80
N VAL A 51 -3.11 2.68 -9.93
CA VAL A 51 -3.63 1.30 -9.92
C VAL A 51 -5.14 1.30 -9.66
N LEU A 52 -5.59 1.98 -8.60
CA LEU A 52 -7.01 2.05 -8.23
C LEU A 52 -7.88 2.65 -9.34
N TYR A 53 -7.39 3.66 -10.07
CA TYR A 53 -8.14 4.29 -11.15
C TYR A 53 -8.09 3.49 -12.46
N LYS A 54 -6.90 3.04 -12.90
CA LYS A 54 -6.69 2.49 -14.24
C LYS A 54 -6.76 0.96 -14.31
N LYS A 55 -6.39 0.26 -13.23
CA LYS A 55 -6.25 -1.20 -13.23
C LYS A 55 -7.42 -1.90 -12.54
N ILE A 56 -7.94 -1.33 -11.46
CA ILE A 56 -9.12 -1.87 -10.77
C ILE A 56 -10.40 -1.47 -11.51
N LYS A 57 -10.98 -2.44 -12.22
CA LYS A 57 -12.24 -2.30 -12.98
C LYS A 57 -13.37 -3.00 -12.24
N THR A 58 -13.96 -2.32 -11.27
CA THR A 58 -15.19 -2.76 -10.60
C THR A 58 -16.03 -1.55 -10.21
N SER A 59 -17.35 -1.68 -10.22
CA SER A 59 -18.31 -0.65 -9.83
C SER A 59 -18.83 -0.82 -8.39
N GLU A 60 -18.61 -2.00 -7.79
CA GLU A 60 -19.13 -2.32 -6.47
C GLU A 60 -18.21 -1.80 -5.35
N PHE A 61 -18.77 -0.95 -4.48
CA PHE A 61 -18.03 -0.43 -3.32
C PHE A 61 -17.53 -1.53 -2.37
N LYS A 62 -18.27 -2.66 -2.26
CA LYS A 62 -17.86 -3.81 -1.44
C LYS A 62 -16.49 -4.36 -1.86
N HIS A 63 -16.16 -4.32 -3.15
CA HIS A 63 -14.85 -4.77 -3.62
C HIS A 63 -13.72 -3.80 -3.24
N TYR A 64 -14.01 -2.49 -3.18
CA TYR A 64 -13.06 -1.49 -2.69
C TYR A 64 -12.80 -1.61 -1.18
N LEU A 65 -13.82 -1.95 -0.40
CA LEU A 65 -13.65 -2.29 1.01
C LEU A 65 -12.74 -3.50 1.20
N LEU A 66 -12.92 -4.53 0.38
CA LEU A 66 -12.08 -5.72 0.45
C LEU A 66 -10.64 -5.46 0.00
N LEU A 67 -10.45 -4.61 -1.02
CA LEU A 67 -9.13 -4.11 -1.43
C LEU A 67 -8.42 -3.40 -0.27
N ALA A 68 -9.10 -2.47 0.41
CA ALA A 68 -8.56 -1.75 1.57
C ALA A 68 -8.07 -2.71 2.65
N ILE A 69 -8.89 -3.70 3.02
CA ILE A 69 -8.54 -4.69 4.04
C ILE A 69 -7.35 -5.56 3.60
N ILE A 70 -7.44 -6.18 2.41
CA ILE A 70 -6.40 -7.12 1.96
C ILE A 70 -5.07 -6.42 1.73
N TRP A 71 -5.06 -5.23 1.12
CA TRP A 71 -3.82 -4.50 0.87
C TRP A 71 -3.15 -4.04 2.17
N THR A 72 -3.94 -3.58 3.14
CA THR A 72 -3.42 -3.20 4.46
C THR A 72 -2.83 -4.42 5.18
N LEU A 73 -3.50 -5.57 5.12
CA LEU A 73 -2.97 -6.81 5.71
C LEU A 73 -1.67 -7.27 5.02
N ILE A 74 -1.60 -7.20 3.69
CA ILE A 74 -0.37 -7.49 2.95
C ILE A 74 0.75 -6.57 3.43
N ALA A 75 0.51 -5.26 3.49
CA ALA A 75 1.50 -4.29 3.96
C ALA A 75 2.02 -4.65 5.36
N ILE A 76 1.13 -4.83 6.34
CA ILE A 76 1.51 -5.12 7.73
C ILE A 76 2.28 -6.44 7.85
N ILE A 77 1.79 -7.50 7.21
CA ILE A 77 2.39 -8.84 7.30
C ILE A 77 3.78 -8.82 6.68
N PHE A 78 3.92 -8.29 5.47
CA PHE A 78 5.20 -8.27 4.79
C PHE A 78 6.19 -7.29 5.44
N ASP A 79 5.75 -6.13 5.92
CA ASP A 79 6.61 -5.23 6.70
C ASP A 79 7.12 -5.90 7.97
N TYR A 80 6.28 -6.64 8.68
CA TYR A 80 6.72 -7.37 9.87
C TYR A 80 7.82 -8.39 9.54
N PHE A 81 7.65 -9.19 8.49
CA PHE A 81 8.66 -10.19 8.14
C PHE A 81 9.93 -9.57 7.53
N PHE A 82 9.79 -8.66 6.57
CA PHE A 82 10.92 -8.18 5.77
C PHE A 82 11.57 -6.90 6.32
N LEU A 83 10.86 -6.10 7.12
CA LEU A 83 11.41 -4.86 7.67
C LEU A 83 11.68 -4.98 9.17
N VAL A 84 10.75 -5.54 9.94
CA VAL A 84 10.96 -5.70 11.38
C VAL A 84 11.93 -6.85 11.68
N LYS A 85 11.66 -8.06 11.16
CA LYS A 85 12.44 -9.26 11.52
C LYS A 85 13.79 -9.35 10.81
N VAL A 86 13.86 -8.97 9.54
CA VAL A 86 15.12 -9.05 8.76
C VAL A 86 16.06 -7.91 9.12
N PHE A 87 15.61 -6.65 9.10
CA PHE A 87 16.51 -5.51 9.32
C PHE A 87 16.71 -5.13 10.79
N LYS A 88 15.78 -5.47 11.69
CA LYS A 88 15.86 -5.18 13.14
C LYS A 88 16.35 -3.74 13.43
N PRO A 89 15.64 -2.71 12.94
CA PRO A 89 16.10 -1.33 13.06
C PRO A 89 16.25 -0.92 14.53
N ALA A 90 17.38 -0.30 14.88
CA ALA A 90 17.72 0.08 16.25
C ALA A 90 16.70 1.05 16.89
N ASP A 91 16.16 1.98 16.10
CA ASP A 91 15.17 2.97 16.55
C ASP A 91 13.72 2.48 16.48
N GLY A 92 13.53 1.18 16.22
CA GLY A 92 12.23 0.59 15.93
C GLY A 92 11.72 0.91 14.52
N TYR A 93 10.82 0.07 14.03
CA TYR A 93 10.21 0.20 12.70
C TYR A 93 8.95 1.06 12.72
N TYR A 94 8.08 0.87 13.71
CA TYR A 94 6.76 1.49 13.74
C TYR A 94 6.82 2.96 14.17
N LYS A 95 7.00 3.83 13.18
CA LYS A 95 7.05 5.28 13.30
C LYS A 95 5.79 5.92 12.69
N LEU A 96 5.64 7.24 12.86
CA LEU A 96 4.43 7.97 12.45
C LEU A 96 4.14 7.87 10.93
N ASP A 97 5.18 7.90 10.11
CA ASP A 97 5.13 7.68 8.67
C ASP A 97 4.59 6.28 8.32
N VAL A 98 4.99 5.24 9.05
CA VAL A 98 4.49 3.86 8.86
C VAL A 98 3.00 3.75 9.23
N TYR A 99 2.58 4.35 10.35
CA TYR A 99 1.16 4.37 10.72
C TYR A 99 0.32 5.11 9.68
N LEU A 100 0.80 6.26 9.21
CA LEU A 100 0.15 7.02 8.15
C LEU A 100 0.07 6.23 6.84
N TYR A 101 1.13 5.51 6.49
CA TYR A 101 1.15 4.59 5.35
C TYR A 101 0.06 3.52 5.44
N TYR A 102 -0.12 2.86 6.58
CA TYR A 102 -1.19 1.87 6.76
C TYR A 102 -2.59 2.50 6.66
N ILE A 103 -2.77 3.66 7.28
CA ILE A 103 -4.03 4.42 7.21
C ILE A 103 -4.34 4.77 5.76
N LEU A 104 -3.37 5.27 4.99
CA LEU A 104 -3.55 5.61 3.59
C LEU A 104 -3.82 4.37 2.73
N THR A 105 -3.13 3.26 2.98
CA THR A 105 -3.36 1.98 2.28
C THR A 105 -4.79 1.50 2.47
N PHE A 106 -5.38 1.74 3.64
CA PHE A 106 -6.78 1.44 3.93
C PHE A 106 -7.74 2.48 3.34
N ILE A 107 -7.48 3.78 3.49
CA ILE A 107 -8.40 4.85 3.11
C ILE A 107 -8.48 5.05 1.59
N LEU A 108 -7.35 4.99 0.87
CA LEU A 108 -7.32 5.31 -0.56
C LEU A 108 -8.28 4.44 -1.41
N PRO A 109 -8.34 3.10 -1.25
CA PRO A 109 -9.30 2.29 -1.97
C PRO A 109 -10.76 2.69 -1.68
N LEU A 110 -11.09 3.01 -0.42
CA LEU A 110 -12.44 3.43 -0.03
C LEU A 110 -12.83 4.75 -0.69
N VAL A 111 -11.93 5.73 -0.64
CA VAL A 111 -12.13 7.05 -1.24
C VAL A 111 -12.33 6.92 -2.76
N VAL A 112 -11.45 6.20 -3.46
CA VAL A 112 -11.57 5.98 -4.91
C VAL A 112 -12.82 5.18 -5.25
N GLY A 113 -13.17 4.17 -4.47
CA GLY A 113 -14.39 3.38 -4.66
C GLY A 113 -15.65 4.24 -4.56
N ARG A 114 -15.70 5.17 -3.61
CA ARG A 114 -16.81 6.12 -3.47
C ARG A 114 -16.87 7.10 -4.64
N PHE A 115 -15.73 7.63 -5.09
CA PHE A 115 -15.69 8.52 -6.25
C PHE A 115 -16.10 7.83 -7.56
N LYS A 116 -15.73 6.57 -7.75
CA LYS A 116 -16.12 5.80 -8.95
C LYS A 116 -17.61 5.45 -8.96
N LYS A 117 -18.20 5.15 -7.80
CA LYS A 117 -19.65 4.92 -7.69
C LYS A 117 -20.47 6.13 -8.13
N ASN A 118 -20.00 7.35 -7.86
CA ASN A 118 -20.73 8.58 -8.18
C ASN A 118 -20.58 9.02 -9.65
N LYS A 119 -19.73 8.37 -10.45
CA LYS A 119 -19.48 8.72 -11.87
C LYS A 119 -20.15 7.76 -12.86
N ILE A 120 -20.75 6.67 -12.37
CA ILE A 120 -21.49 5.67 -13.15
C ILE A 120 -22.96 5.82 -12.78
#